data_AF-A0A258W5A4-F1
#
_entry.id   AF-A0A258W5A4-F1
#
_cell.length_a   1.000
_cell.length_b   1.000
_cell.length_c   1.000
_cell.angle_alpha   90.00
_cell.angle_beta   90.00
_cell.angle_gamma   90.00
#
_symmetry.space_group_name_H-M   'P 1'
#
loop_
_entity.id
_entity.type
_entity.pdbx_description
1 polymer ?
#
loop_
_entity_poly.entity_id
_entity_poly.type
_entity_poly.pdbx_seq_one_letter_code
_entity_poly.pdbx_strand_id
1 'polypeptide(L)'
;MKKWIFLLLVFLVACGGNHETVQVTERQAPKTPTGPVSEDGGADVGGGNAIQGKMIEEYQVDVTEILEYQESILPIIKALQTQFPDLAADFLHIARVRKWYIVPADLKSLDALKIGIPLEIQTEQVALHTPEKIFIDRRRWEVMSSSSKSYLILHEIVMGIKWIDKHEGLDRCLAHSKKILVLNEFVENESYKDEVRTCYKTYPKYYVIPTKFKFTPDDYESIRSLVSQLGKELTTTDWEELKLWFNSRDFRKYD
;
A
#
# COMPACT_ATOMS: atom_id res chain seq x y z
N MET A 1 31.48 -39.41 46.19
CA MET A 1 32.82 -39.04 46.69
C MET A 1 33.79 -38.97 45.52
N LYS A 2 34.63 -37.92 45.49
CA LYS A 2 35.74 -37.63 44.55
C LYS A 2 35.33 -37.21 43.13
N LYS A 3 35.93 -36.21 42.48
CA LYS A 3 36.77 -35.05 42.84
C LYS A 3 36.82 -34.23 41.53
N TRP A 4 36.71 -32.91 41.63
CA TRP A 4 37.04 -31.99 40.53
C TRP A 4 38.52 -32.11 40.16
N ILE A 5 38.89 -31.77 38.92
CA ILE A 5 40.00 -30.84 38.58
C ILE A 5 40.03 -30.62 37.06
N PHE A 6 39.98 -29.33 36.72
CA PHE A 6 40.31 -28.69 35.45
C PHE A 6 41.73 -29.05 34.98
N LEU A 7 41.95 -29.24 33.67
CA LEU A 7 43.16 -28.71 33.04
C LEU A 7 42.95 -28.46 31.54
N LEU A 8 43.11 -27.19 31.16
CA LEU A 8 43.33 -26.72 29.79
C LEU A 8 44.61 -27.34 29.22
N LEU A 9 44.61 -27.71 27.94
CA LEU A 9 45.80 -27.58 27.11
C LEU A 9 45.43 -27.39 25.64
N VAL A 10 45.94 -26.26 25.15
CA VAL A 10 45.89 -25.66 23.82
C VAL A 10 46.53 -26.59 22.78
N PHE A 11 45.88 -26.78 21.64
CA PHE A 11 46.57 -26.93 20.35
C PHE A 11 45.83 -26.16 19.26
N LEU A 12 46.46 -25.05 18.88
CA LEU A 12 46.29 -24.34 17.62
C LEU A 12 46.79 -25.23 16.47
N VAL A 13 45.95 -25.46 15.45
CA VAL A 13 46.42 -25.58 14.07
C VAL A 13 45.43 -24.86 13.15
N ALA A 14 45.99 -23.99 12.34
CA ALA A 14 45.37 -23.10 11.38
C ALA A 14 44.83 -23.83 10.14
N CYS A 15 43.77 -23.26 9.56
CA CYS A 15 43.53 -23.06 8.12
C CYS A 15 42.15 -22.34 8.05
N GLY A 16 42.05 -21.08 7.65
CA GLY A 16 42.50 -20.56 6.36
C GLY A 16 41.24 -20.35 5.50
N GLY A 17 40.59 -19.20 5.66
CA GLY A 17 39.39 -18.81 4.93
C GLY A 17 39.35 -17.29 4.79
N ASN A 18 39.83 -16.84 3.64
CA ASN A 18 40.06 -15.47 3.18
C ASN A 18 39.07 -14.42 3.69
N HIS A 19 39.54 -13.53 4.55
CA HIS A 19 39.04 -12.15 4.61
C HIS A 19 39.93 -11.31 3.69
N GLU A 20 39.47 -11.04 2.47
CA GLU A 20 40.08 -9.99 1.65
C GLU A 20 39.77 -8.64 2.31
N THR A 21 40.82 -8.05 2.86
CA THR A 21 40.85 -6.69 3.34
C THR A 21 40.97 -5.78 2.11
N VAL A 22 39.91 -5.04 1.81
CA VAL A 22 39.95 -4.00 0.77
C VAL A 22 40.92 -2.91 1.23
N GLN A 23 42.09 -2.86 0.58
CA GLN A 23 43.03 -1.75 0.75
C GLN A 23 42.45 -0.50 0.10
N VAL A 24 42.14 0.50 0.92
CA VAL A 24 41.89 1.87 0.45
C VAL A 24 43.24 2.45 0.04
N THR A 25 43.49 2.53 -1.27
CA THR A 25 44.59 3.33 -1.81
C THR A 25 44.06 4.71 -2.15
N GLU A 26 44.49 5.72 -1.39
CA GLU A 26 44.22 7.12 -1.68
C GLU A 26 45.23 7.68 -2.72
N ARG A 27 44.69 8.46 -3.67
CA ARG A 27 45.30 9.48 -4.56
C ARG A 27 45.75 9.10 -5.98
N GLN A 28 44.92 9.52 -6.95
CA GLN A 28 45.31 10.51 -7.96
C GLN A 28 44.07 11.28 -8.48
N ALA A 29 44.21 12.59 -8.67
CA ALA A 29 43.17 13.51 -9.16
C ALA A 29 43.18 13.65 -10.71
N PRO A 30 42.25 14.43 -11.29
CA PRO A 30 41.02 13.99 -11.93
C PRO A 30 41.19 13.74 -13.45
N LYS A 31 40.56 12.68 -13.96
CA LYS A 31 40.26 12.54 -15.40
C LYS A 31 38.76 12.69 -15.60
N THR A 32 38.38 13.66 -16.41
CA THR A 32 37.01 13.95 -16.87
C THR A 32 36.36 12.69 -17.44
N PRO A 33 35.13 12.29 -17.03
CA PRO A 33 34.44 11.19 -17.65
C PRO A 33 33.57 11.68 -18.82
N THR A 34 33.95 11.32 -20.04
CA THR A 34 33.07 11.17 -21.20
C THR A 34 32.55 9.73 -21.20
N GLY A 35 31.31 9.49 -20.77
CA GLY A 35 30.69 8.16 -20.79
C GLY A 35 29.42 8.09 -19.93
N PRO A 36 28.43 7.25 -20.30
CA PRO A 36 27.06 7.38 -19.81
C PRO A 36 26.96 7.06 -18.31
N VAL A 37 26.21 7.90 -17.60
CA VAL A 37 25.87 7.73 -16.18
C VAL A 37 25.09 6.43 -16.04
N SER A 38 25.69 5.43 -15.38
CA SER A 38 24.99 4.24 -14.92
C SER A 38 24.06 4.65 -13.77
N GLU A 39 22.75 4.61 -14.02
CA GLU A 39 21.67 4.84 -13.03
C GLU A 39 21.47 3.62 -12.10
N ASP A 40 22.55 3.18 -11.47
CA ASP A 40 22.51 2.13 -10.46
C ASP A 40 22.25 2.76 -9.08
N GLY A 41 20.96 2.84 -8.72
CA GLY A 41 20.53 2.65 -7.32
C GLY A 41 19.99 1.22 -7.19
N GLY A 42 19.87 0.57 -6.03
CA GLY A 42 20.40 0.84 -4.72
C GLY A 42 20.85 -0.49 -4.11
N ALA A 43 21.96 -0.46 -3.36
CA ALA A 43 22.30 -1.48 -2.39
C ALA A 43 21.62 -1.13 -1.05
N ASP A 44 21.58 -2.09 -0.12
CA ASP A 44 20.97 -2.05 1.22
C ASP A 44 21.63 -1.01 2.16
N VAL A 45 21.55 0.26 1.77
CA VAL A 45 22.14 1.44 2.42
C VAL A 45 21.13 2.57 2.22
N GLY A 46 20.65 3.18 3.31
CA GLY A 46 19.62 4.22 3.26
C GLY A 46 19.93 5.30 2.23
N GLY A 47 18.94 5.61 1.39
CA GLY A 47 19.03 6.58 0.31
C GLY A 47 17.64 7.02 -0.17
N GLY A 48 17.57 8.20 -0.79
CA GLY A 48 16.33 8.74 -1.35
C GLY A 48 16.03 8.14 -2.72
N ASN A 49 14.78 7.76 -2.96
CA ASN A 49 14.35 7.28 -4.27
C ASN A 49 13.84 8.44 -5.11
N ALA A 50 14.35 8.55 -6.34
CA ALA A 50 13.96 9.58 -7.29
C ALA A 50 13.43 8.98 -8.60
N ILE A 51 12.50 9.69 -9.24
CA ILE A 51 12.01 9.44 -10.59
C ILE A 51 12.23 10.72 -11.38
N GLN A 52 12.92 10.64 -12.52
CA GLN A 52 13.23 11.80 -13.38
C GLN A 52 13.88 12.97 -12.61
N GLY A 53 14.79 12.67 -11.68
CA GLY A 53 15.53 13.68 -10.92
C GLY A 53 14.74 14.36 -9.79
N LYS A 54 13.52 13.91 -9.49
CA LYS A 54 12.71 14.38 -8.35
C LYS A 54 12.44 13.25 -7.37
N MET A 55 12.34 13.57 -6.09
CA MET A 55 12.00 12.61 -5.04
C MET A 55 10.61 12.01 -5.29
N ILE A 56 10.42 10.72 -4.99
CA ILE A 56 9.12 10.06 -5.18
C ILE A 56 8.01 10.79 -4.40
N GLU A 57 8.33 11.30 -3.22
CA GLU A 57 7.43 12.07 -2.36
C GLU A 57 6.87 13.33 -3.04
N GLU A 58 7.59 13.92 -3.99
CA GLU A 58 7.11 15.09 -4.75
C GLU A 58 5.97 14.74 -5.72
N TYR A 59 5.73 13.46 -5.99
CA TYR A 59 4.62 12.97 -6.82
C TYR A 59 3.41 12.54 -6.00
N GLN A 60 3.46 12.71 -4.67
CA GLN A 60 2.33 12.39 -3.80
C GLN A 60 1.18 13.36 -4.07
N VAL A 61 -0.03 12.82 -4.14
CA VAL A 61 -1.27 13.58 -4.28
C VAL A 61 -2.22 13.22 -3.14
N ASP A 62 -3.06 14.16 -2.73
CA ASP A 62 -4.24 13.84 -1.95
C ASP A 62 -5.34 13.38 -2.92
N VAL A 63 -5.61 12.08 -2.97
CA VAL A 63 -6.67 11.53 -3.83
C VAL A 63 -8.02 12.15 -3.51
N THR A 64 -8.24 12.59 -2.28
CA THR A 64 -9.50 13.20 -1.88
C THR A 64 -9.68 14.59 -2.45
N GLU A 65 -8.63 15.27 -2.90
CA GLU A 65 -8.74 16.57 -3.56
C GLU A 65 -8.91 16.45 -5.09
N ILE A 66 -8.78 15.25 -5.65
CA ILE A 66 -8.95 14.99 -7.08
C ILE A 66 -10.43 15.09 -7.47
N LEU A 67 -10.72 15.73 -8.60
CA LEU A 67 -12.08 15.97 -9.09
C LEU A 67 -12.89 14.67 -9.20
N GLU A 68 -12.30 13.64 -9.80
CA GLU A 68 -12.95 12.35 -10.01
C GLU A 68 -13.30 11.64 -8.68
N TYR A 69 -12.51 11.86 -7.62
CA TYR A 69 -12.87 11.40 -6.28
C TYR A 69 -14.08 12.16 -5.73
N GLN A 70 -14.05 13.49 -5.79
CA GLN A 70 -15.10 14.36 -5.26
C GLN A 70 -16.45 14.15 -5.96
N GLU A 71 -16.43 14.00 -7.29
CA GLU A 71 -17.65 13.89 -8.10
C GLU A 71 -18.23 12.48 -8.14
N SER A 72 -17.41 11.43 -8.02
CA SER A 72 -17.88 10.04 -8.18
C SER A 72 -17.77 9.21 -6.91
N ILE A 73 -16.66 9.30 -6.17
CA ILE A 73 -16.36 8.41 -5.04
C ILE A 73 -17.01 8.91 -3.76
N LEU A 74 -16.90 10.20 -3.47
CA LEU A 74 -17.50 10.78 -2.27
C LEU A 74 -19.03 10.60 -2.22
N PRO A 75 -19.79 10.76 -3.32
CA PRO A 75 -21.22 10.43 -3.34
C PRO A 75 -21.52 8.97 -2.99
N ILE A 76 -20.72 8.02 -3.49
CA ILE A 76 -20.84 6.60 -3.13
C ILE A 76 -20.63 6.42 -1.63
N ILE A 77 -19.57 6.99 -1.06
CA ILE A 77 -19.28 6.91 0.40
C ILE A 77 -20.45 7.49 1.21
N LYS A 78 -21.02 8.62 0.79
CA LYS A 78 -22.19 9.23 1.42
C LYS A 78 -23.43 8.37 1.33
N ALA A 79 -23.68 7.72 0.19
CA ALA A 79 -24.80 6.79 0.03
C ALA A 79 -24.64 5.55 0.94
N LEU A 80 -23.41 5.04 1.07
CA LEU A 80 -23.07 3.92 1.93
C LEU A 80 -23.16 4.25 3.42
N GLN A 81 -23.04 5.53 3.82
CA GLN A 81 -23.07 5.97 5.22
C GLN A 81 -24.24 5.38 6.02
N THR A 82 -25.42 5.29 5.41
CA THR A 82 -26.64 4.82 6.08
C THR A 82 -26.80 3.31 6.02
N GLN A 83 -26.50 2.68 4.88
CA GLN A 83 -26.80 1.26 4.63
C GLN A 83 -25.63 0.34 4.98
N PHE A 84 -24.39 0.81 4.80
CA PHE A 84 -23.16 0.05 5.04
C PHE A 84 -22.07 0.96 5.66
N PRO A 85 -22.28 1.47 6.89
CA PRO A 85 -21.36 2.42 7.51
C PRO A 85 -19.94 1.87 7.70
N ASP A 86 -19.78 0.57 7.91
CA ASP A 86 -18.48 -0.09 7.97
C ASP A 86 -17.77 -0.12 6.60
N LEU A 87 -18.51 -0.30 5.50
CA LEU A 87 -17.95 -0.24 4.15
C LEU A 87 -17.53 1.19 3.80
N ALA A 88 -18.38 2.17 4.11
CA ALA A 88 -18.05 3.59 3.97
C ALA A 88 -16.79 3.96 4.78
N ALA A 89 -16.65 3.40 5.99
CA ALA A 89 -15.48 3.60 6.84
C ALA A 89 -14.20 3.04 6.21
N ASP A 90 -14.27 1.82 5.65
CA ASP A 90 -13.14 1.22 4.95
C ASP A 90 -12.76 2.01 3.69
N PHE A 91 -13.74 2.49 2.92
CA PHE A 91 -13.51 3.36 1.75
C PHE A 91 -12.76 4.63 2.16
N LEU A 92 -13.26 5.30 3.20
CA LEU A 92 -12.66 6.52 3.74
C LEU A 92 -11.25 6.27 4.28
N HIS A 93 -11.04 5.12 4.91
CA HIS A 93 -9.73 4.70 5.41
C HIS A 93 -8.72 4.55 4.28
N ILE A 94 -9.05 3.76 3.25
CA ILE A 94 -8.13 3.54 2.12
C ILE A 94 -7.84 4.85 1.39
N ALA A 95 -8.85 5.66 1.12
CA ALA A 95 -8.67 6.94 0.44
C ALA A 95 -7.74 7.89 1.21
N ARG A 96 -7.88 7.99 2.54
CA ARG A 96 -7.14 8.97 3.35
C ARG A 96 -5.82 8.47 3.92
N VAL A 97 -5.66 7.16 4.14
CA VAL A 97 -4.49 6.61 4.84
C VAL A 97 -3.44 6.08 3.88
N ARG A 98 -3.84 5.57 2.71
CA ARG A 98 -2.87 5.18 1.68
C ARG A 98 -2.24 6.42 1.07
N LYS A 99 -0.95 6.34 0.76
CA LYS A 99 -0.23 7.40 0.03
C LYS A 99 -0.42 7.17 -1.46
N TRP A 100 -1.06 8.12 -2.13
CA TRP A 100 -1.30 8.06 -3.57
C TRP A 100 -0.21 8.84 -4.30
N TYR A 101 0.34 8.24 -5.35
CA TYR A 101 1.38 8.82 -6.18
C TYR A 101 0.98 8.76 -7.65
N ILE A 102 1.08 9.89 -8.36
CA ILE A 102 0.88 9.94 -9.82
C ILE A 102 2.22 10.22 -10.48
N VAL A 103 2.92 9.16 -10.88
CA VAL A 103 4.34 9.20 -11.28
C VAL A 103 4.51 9.16 -12.80
N PRO A 104 5.48 9.90 -13.37
CA PRO A 104 5.73 9.94 -14.81
C PRO A 104 6.60 8.75 -15.28
N ALA A 105 6.28 7.53 -14.86
CA ALA A 105 7.07 6.34 -15.15
C ALA A 105 6.16 5.14 -15.47
N ASP A 106 6.70 4.19 -16.25
CA ASP A 106 6.06 2.90 -16.43
C ASP A 106 6.15 2.11 -15.13
N LEU A 107 5.01 1.63 -14.63
CA LEU A 107 5.02 0.84 -13.40
C LEU A 107 5.78 -0.48 -13.57
N LYS A 108 5.90 -1.01 -14.80
CA LYS A 108 6.77 -2.16 -15.10
C LYS A 108 8.27 -1.83 -14.97
N SER A 109 8.63 -0.54 -15.14
CA SER A 109 10.01 -0.05 -15.06
C SER A 109 10.42 0.37 -13.65
N LEU A 110 9.48 0.45 -12.71
CA LEU A 110 9.80 0.72 -11.33
C LEU A 110 10.40 -0.55 -10.71
N ASP A 111 11.70 -0.51 -10.45
CA ASP A 111 12.43 -1.62 -9.82
C ASP A 111 11.86 -1.89 -8.42
N ALA A 112 11.33 -3.10 -8.26
CA ALA A 112 10.79 -3.66 -7.02
C ALA A 112 11.66 -3.37 -5.79
N LEU A 113 13.00 -3.42 -5.93
CA LEU A 113 13.95 -3.17 -4.85
C LEU A 113 14.09 -1.68 -4.52
N LYS A 114 13.89 -0.79 -5.51
CA LYS A 114 13.92 0.67 -5.32
C LYS A 114 12.64 1.18 -4.67
N ILE A 115 11.48 0.65 -5.05
CA ILE A 115 10.17 1.12 -4.53
C ILE A 115 9.67 0.31 -3.32
N GLY A 116 10.31 -0.82 -3.01
CA GLY A 116 9.95 -1.70 -1.90
C GLY A 116 8.71 -2.58 -2.18
N ILE A 117 8.51 -3.02 -3.42
CA ILE A 117 7.29 -3.73 -3.86
C ILE A 117 7.67 -5.01 -4.61
N PRO A 118 7.27 -6.20 -4.17
CA PRO A 118 7.49 -7.43 -4.93
C PRO A 118 6.61 -7.44 -6.19
N LEU A 119 7.21 -7.36 -7.39
CA LEU A 119 6.50 -7.37 -8.67
C LEU A 119 6.78 -8.67 -9.45
N GLU A 120 5.74 -9.51 -9.58
CA GLU A 120 5.70 -10.67 -10.49
C GLU A 120 4.42 -10.60 -11.35
N ILE A 121 4.20 -9.52 -12.12
CA ILE A 121 3.03 -9.45 -13.03
C ILE A 121 3.44 -8.75 -14.35
N GLN A 122 3.16 -9.40 -15.49
CA GLN A 122 3.59 -8.97 -16.84
C GLN A 122 2.49 -8.26 -17.67
N THR A 123 1.37 -7.83 -17.07
CA THR A 123 0.26 -7.16 -17.80
C THR A 123 0.41 -5.64 -17.86
N GLU A 124 -0.31 -4.95 -18.75
CA GLU A 124 -0.38 -3.47 -18.78
C GLU A 124 -1.07 -2.94 -17.50
N GLN A 125 -0.31 -2.77 -16.43
CA GLN A 125 -0.81 -2.23 -15.16
C GLN A 125 -0.78 -0.71 -15.20
N VAL A 126 -1.94 -0.09 -14.93
CA VAL A 126 -2.06 1.38 -14.80
C VAL A 126 -1.80 1.84 -13.37
N ALA A 127 -2.09 0.97 -12.40
CA ALA A 127 -1.84 1.22 -10.99
C ALA A 127 -1.12 0.04 -10.33
N LEU A 128 -0.34 0.35 -9.31
CA LEU A 128 0.35 -0.61 -8.45
C LEU A 128 -0.05 -0.32 -7.00
N HIS A 129 -0.73 -1.29 -6.40
CA HIS A 129 -1.24 -1.21 -5.04
C HIS A 129 -0.33 -1.97 -4.08
N THR A 130 0.04 -1.31 -2.99
CA THR A 130 0.64 -1.92 -1.81
C THR A 130 -0.16 -1.54 -0.57
N PRO A 131 0.07 -2.20 0.56
CA PRO A 131 -0.70 -1.91 1.76
C PRO A 131 -0.55 -0.48 2.30
N GLU A 132 0.48 0.27 1.90
CA GLU A 132 0.66 1.67 2.33
C GLU A 132 0.57 2.68 1.19
N LYS A 133 0.85 2.25 -0.05
CA LYS A 133 1.07 3.14 -1.19
C LYS A 133 0.34 2.64 -2.43
N ILE A 134 -0.21 3.57 -3.19
CA ILE A 134 -0.83 3.33 -4.48
C ILE A 134 -0.11 4.22 -5.50
N PHE A 135 0.50 3.61 -6.51
CA PHE A 135 1.17 4.31 -7.60
C PHE A 135 0.33 4.22 -8.86
N ILE A 136 0.15 5.34 -9.56
CA ILE A 136 -0.57 5.43 -10.82
C ILE A 136 0.40 5.96 -11.88
N ASP A 137 0.43 5.31 -13.05
CA ASP A 137 1.17 5.80 -14.21
C ASP A 137 0.50 7.07 -14.76
N ARG A 138 1.17 8.21 -14.59
CA ARG A 138 0.70 9.52 -15.07
C ARG A 138 0.39 9.52 -16.57
N ARG A 139 1.20 8.84 -17.38
CA ARG A 139 1.09 8.84 -18.84
C ARG A 139 -0.22 8.19 -19.29
N ARG A 140 -0.66 7.17 -18.54
CA ARG A 140 -1.94 6.49 -18.75
C ARG A 140 -3.08 7.27 -18.10
N TRP A 141 -2.86 7.81 -16.91
CA TRP A 141 -3.84 8.63 -16.18
C TRP A 141 -4.30 9.86 -16.97
N GLU A 142 -3.37 10.62 -17.55
CA GLU A 142 -3.68 11.89 -18.22
C GLU A 142 -4.53 11.72 -19.49
N VAL A 143 -4.43 10.57 -20.16
CA VAL A 143 -5.21 10.26 -21.37
C VAL A 143 -6.53 9.55 -21.06
N MET A 144 -6.79 9.18 -19.80
CA MET A 144 -8.04 8.55 -19.39
C MET A 144 -9.18 9.57 -19.34
N SER A 145 -10.38 9.09 -19.70
CA SER A 145 -11.62 9.82 -19.44
C SER A 145 -11.83 9.99 -17.92
N SER A 146 -12.58 11.02 -17.52
CA SER A 146 -12.96 11.23 -16.11
C SER A 146 -13.63 9.98 -15.52
N SER A 147 -14.56 9.36 -16.24
CA SER A 147 -15.21 8.11 -15.81
C SER A 147 -14.20 6.98 -15.59
N SER A 148 -13.23 6.79 -16.49
CA SER A 148 -12.19 5.76 -16.35
C SER A 148 -11.30 6.00 -15.13
N LYS A 149 -10.97 7.26 -14.83
CA LYS A 149 -10.22 7.63 -13.63
C LYS A 149 -11.01 7.38 -12.35
N SER A 150 -12.30 7.72 -12.32
CA SER A 150 -13.19 7.37 -11.20
C SER A 150 -13.23 5.86 -10.97
N TYR A 151 -13.38 5.08 -12.04
CA TYR A 151 -13.34 3.62 -11.97
C TYR A 151 -12.01 3.08 -11.43
N LEU A 152 -10.88 3.66 -11.84
CA LEU A 152 -9.57 3.28 -11.32
C LEU A 152 -9.45 3.58 -9.83
N ILE A 153 -9.83 4.79 -9.38
CA ILE A 153 -9.80 5.15 -7.96
C ILE A 153 -10.67 4.19 -7.16
N LEU A 154 -11.91 3.92 -7.61
CA LEU A 154 -12.82 2.99 -6.95
C LEU A 154 -12.24 1.57 -6.88
N HIS A 155 -11.63 1.10 -7.97
CA HIS A 155 -10.97 -0.19 -8.03
C HIS A 155 -9.87 -0.32 -6.98
N GLU A 156 -9.00 0.69 -6.89
CA GLU A 156 -7.93 0.70 -5.91
C GLU A 156 -8.46 0.78 -4.48
N ILE A 157 -9.52 1.53 -4.22
CA ILE A 157 -10.18 1.55 -2.90
C ILE A 157 -10.71 0.17 -2.52
N VAL A 158 -11.44 -0.49 -3.42
CA VAL A 158 -12.01 -1.83 -3.19
C VAL A 158 -10.90 -2.88 -3.02
N MET A 159 -9.83 -2.79 -3.80
CA MET A 159 -8.65 -3.64 -3.62
C MET A 159 -8.00 -3.43 -2.25
N GLY A 160 -7.94 -2.18 -1.78
CA GLY A 160 -7.45 -1.82 -0.45
C GLY A 160 -8.20 -2.50 0.70
N ILE A 161 -9.50 -2.78 0.54
CA ILE A 161 -10.28 -3.50 1.56
C ILE A 161 -9.73 -4.90 1.80
N LYS A 162 -9.43 -5.62 0.73
CA LYS A 162 -8.83 -6.95 0.82
C LYS A 162 -7.45 -6.91 1.46
N TRP A 163 -6.71 -5.80 1.30
CA TRP A 163 -5.46 -5.59 2.01
C TRP A 163 -5.66 -5.40 3.52
N ILE A 164 -6.72 -4.70 3.95
CA ILE A 164 -7.05 -4.53 5.38
C ILE A 164 -7.21 -5.89 6.06
N ASP A 165 -7.92 -6.83 5.44
CA ASP A 165 -8.17 -8.16 6.01
C ASP A 165 -6.90 -9.01 6.19
N LYS A 166 -5.81 -8.63 5.53
CA LYS A 166 -4.55 -9.37 5.49
C LYS A 166 -3.44 -8.70 6.29
N HIS A 167 -3.65 -7.46 6.70
CA HIS A 167 -2.73 -6.72 7.57
C HIS A 167 -3.16 -6.85 9.03
N GLU A 168 -2.17 -6.90 9.93
CA GLU A 168 -2.40 -7.02 11.36
C GLU A 168 -3.29 -5.89 11.90
N GLY A 169 -3.82 -6.11 13.12
CA GLY A 169 -5.00 -5.42 13.65
C GLY A 169 -4.96 -3.90 13.73
N LEU A 170 -3.81 -3.23 13.55
CA LEU A 170 -3.74 -1.76 13.51
C LEU A 170 -4.53 -1.20 12.32
N ASP A 171 -4.29 -1.70 11.11
CA ASP A 171 -4.90 -1.16 9.89
C ASP A 171 -6.42 -1.37 9.92
N ARG A 172 -6.85 -2.56 10.36
CA ARG A 172 -8.26 -2.89 10.58
C ARG A 172 -8.90 -2.05 11.70
N CYS A 173 -8.20 -1.80 12.80
CA CYS A 173 -8.69 -0.96 13.89
C CYS A 173 -8.87 0.48 13.43
N LEU A 174 -7.88 1.03 12.72
CA LEU A 174 -7.97 2.38 12.17
C LEU A 174 -9.10 2.50 11.16
N ALA A 175 -9.30 1.49 10.30
CA ALA A 175 -10.44 1.46 9.38
C ALA A 175 -11.77 1.44 10.14
N HIS A 176 -11.90 0.62 11.17
CA HIS A 176 -13.10 0.60 12.01
C HIS A 176 -13.34 1.94 12.72
N SER A 177 -12.30 2.62 13.20
CA SER A 177 -12.42 3.93 13.84
C SER A 177 -13.06 4.98 12.92
N LYS A 178 -12.87 4.86 11.59
CA LYS A 178 -13.50 5.75 10.60
C LYS A 178 -15.03 5.64 10.60
N LYS A 179 -15.62 4.57 11.11
CA LYS A 179 -17.07 4.46 11.30
C LYS A 179 -17.61 5.58 12.16
N ILE A 180 -16.86 6.02 13.18
CA ILE A 180 -17.25 7.14 14.04
C ILE A 180 -17.36 8.43 13.21
N LEU A 181 -16.44 8.66 12.27
CA LEU A 181 -16.53 9.81 11.36
C LEU A 181 -17.72 9.68 10.42
N VAL A 182 -17.90 8.51 9.81
CA VAL A 182 -19.01 8.24 8.89
C VAL A 182 -20.35 8.50 9.58
N LEU A 183 -20.54 8.01 10.80
CA LEU A 183 -21.78 8.22 11.57
C LEU A 183 -21.95 9.66 12.08
N ASN A 184 -20.85 10.42 12.17
CA ASN A 184 -20.84 11.83 12.59
C ASN A 184 -20.66 12.80 11.40
N GLU A 185 -21.31 12.49 10.28
CA GLU A 185 -21.33 13.36 9.07
C GLU A 185 -19.94 13.77 8.57
N PHE A 186 -18.97 12.85 8.67
CA PHE A 186 -17.58 13.04 8.28
C PHE A 186 -16.82 14.12 9.06
N VAL A 187 -17.34 14.53 10.22
CA VAL A 187 -16.72 15.51 11.12
C VAL A 187 -15.92 14.82 12.21
N GLU A 188 -14.65 15.22 12.35
CA GLU A 188 -13.79 14.74 13.43
C GLU A 188 -14.27 15.22 14.80
N ASN A 189 -14.35 14.29 15.75
CA ASN A 189 -14.74 14.56 17.14
C ASN A 189 -13.76 13.86 18.10
N GLU A 190 -13.89 14.13 19.40
CA GLU A 190 -12.99 13.52 20.40
C GLU A 190 -13.15 12.00 20.48
N SER A 191 -14.36 11.46 20.28
CA SER A 191 -14.58 10.00 20.26
C SER A 191 -13.75 9.31 19.17
N TYR A 192 -13.70 9.89 17.97
CA TYR A 192 -12.86 9.38 16.89
C TYR A 192 -11.37 9.46 17.26
N LYS A 193 -10.91 10.59 17.82
CA LYS A 193 -9.51 10.74 18.24
C LYS A 193 -9.13 9.74 19.33
N ASP A 194 -10.02 9.48 20.28
CA ASP A 194 -9.83 8.50 21.35
C ASP A 194 -9.75 7.08 20.82
N GLU A 195 -10.59 6.72 19.84
CA GLU A 195 -10.53 5.42 19.19
C GLU A 195 -9.21 5.22 18.43
N VAL A 196 -8.77 6.24 17.67
CA VAL A 196 -7.47 6.21 16.98
C VAL A 196 -6.31 6.05 17.98
N ARG A 197 -6.32 6.81 19.09
CA ARG A 197 -5.31 6.67 20.16
C ARG A 197 -5.33 5.25 20.74
N THR A 198 -6.49 4.66 20.90
CA THR A 198 -6.66 3.28 21.40
C THR A 198 -6.09 2.27 20.42
N CYS A 199 -6.35 2.41 19.11
CA CYS A 199 -5.74 1.55 18.09
C CYS A 199 -4.21 1.56 18.17
N TYR A 200 -3.59 2.73 18.26
CA TYR A 200 -2.12 2.85 18.37
C TYR A 200 -1.54 2.36 19.72
N LYS A 201 -2.34 2.34 20.80
CA LYS A 201 -1.93 1.75 22.08
C LYS A 201 -1.98 0.23 22.04
N THR A 202 -3.00 -0.32 21.39
CA THR A 202 -3.27 -1.76 21.34
C THR A 202 -2.37 -2.48 20.34
N TYR A 203 -2.17 -1.88 19.16
CA TYR A 203 -1.43 -2.49 18.07
C TYR A 203 -0.11 -1.74 17.86
N PRO A 204 1.05 -2.39 18.08
CA PRO A 204 2.34 -1.74 17.84
C PRO A 204 2.51 -1.40 16.35
N LYS A 205 3.26 -0.34 16.04
CA LYS A 205 3.63 0.05 14.66
C LYS A 205 4.68 -0.90 14.06
N TYR A 206 4.41 -2.21 14.05
CA TYR A 206 5.21 -3.14 13.28
C TYR A 206 4.47 -3.41 11.99
N TYR A 207 5.03 -2.91 10.89
CA TYR A 207 4.60 -3.33 9.57
C TYR A 207 5.10 -4.74 9.35
N VAL A 208 4.26 -5.72 9.64
CA VAL A 208 4.51 -7.08 9.19
C VAL A 208 4.18 -7.10 7.71
N ILE A 209 5.21 -7.06 6.86
CA ILE A 209 5.05 -7.39 5.45
C ILE A 209 4.38 -8.76 5.44
N PRO A 210 3.13 -8.90 4.97
CA PRO A 210 2.49 -10.20 4.96
C PRO A 210 3.33 -11.08 4.06
N THR A 211 4.03 -12.04 4.66
CA THR A 211 4.85 -12.97 3.89
C THR A 211 3.91 -13.76 3.00
N LYS A 212 3.94 -13.46 1.69
CA LYS A 212 3.24 -14.15 0.60
C LYS A 212 1.72 -13.89 0.46
N PHE A 213 1.21 -12.68 0.73
CA PHE A 213 -0.12 -12.34 0.23
C PHE A 213 -0.08 -12.05 -1.29
N LYS A 214 -0.89 -12.80 -2.05
CA LYS A 214 -1.16 -12.56 -3.46
C LYS A 214 -2.66 -12.69 -3.67
N PHE A 215 -3.22 -11.79 -4.46
CA PHE A 215 -4.60 -11.91 -4.92
C PHE A 215 -4.78 -13.15 -5.78
N THR A 216 -5.88 -13.87 -5.55
CA THR A 216 -6.34 -14.95 -6.42
C THR A 216 -7.12 -14.38 -7.61
N PRO A 217 -7.32 -15.15 -8.70
CA PRO A 217 -8.22 -14.75 -9.78
C PRO A 217 -9.64 -14.41 -9.29
N ASP A 218 -10.15 -15.17 -8.32
CA ASP A 218 -11.48 -14.93 -7.74
C ASP A 218 -11.56 -13.61 -6.98
N ASP A 219 -10.48 -13.20 -6.30
CA ASP A 219 -10.42 -11.88 -5.65
C ASP A 219 -10.55 -10.77 -6.69
N TYR A 220 -9.85 -10.87 -7.82
CA TYR A 220 -9.94 -9.87 -8.90
C TYR A 220 -11.34 -9.79 -9.49
N GLU A 221 -12.01 -10.93 -9.69
CA GLU A 221 -13.40 -10.95 -10.16
C GLU A 221 -14.35 -10.35 -9.14
N SER A 222 -14.19 -10.65 -7.85
CA SER A 222 -14.97 -10.02 -6.78
C SER A 222 -14.76 -8.50 -6.72
N ILE A 223 -13.52 -8.03 -6.85
CA ILE A 223 -13.21 -6.60 -6.89
C ILE A 223 -13.91 -5.95 -8.09
N ARG A 224 -13.76 -6.50 -9.30
CA ARG A 224 -14.40 -5.98 -10.52
C ARG A 224 -15.91 -5.96 -10.41
N SER A 225 -16.51 -7.03 -9.88
CA SER A 225 -17.96 -7.13 -9.67
C SER A 225 -18.45 -6.04 -8.73
N LEU A 226 -17.78 -5.84 -7.58
CA LEU A 226 -18.19 -4.84 -6.59
C LEU A 226 -18.03 -3.42 -7.13
N VAL A 227 -16.91 -3.13 -7.81
CA VAL A 227 -16.66 -1.85 -8.48
C VAL A 227 -17.75 -1.56 -9.51
N SER A 228 -18.14 -2.56 -10.32
CA SER A 228 -19.21 -2.39 -11.32
C SER A 228 -20.59 -2.18 -10.70
N GLN A 229 -20.87 -2.78 -9.54
CA GLN A 229 -22.12 -2.54 -8.82
C GLN A 229 -22.15 -1.13 -8.22
N LEU A 230 -21.09 -0.74 -7.51
CA LEU A 230 -20.99 0.56 -6.85
C LEU A 230 -20.83 1.74 -7.82
N GLY A 231 -20.32 1.50 -9.03
CA GLY A 231 -20.21 2.50 -10.09
C GLY A 231 -21.54 2.88 -10.77
N LYS A 232 -22.65 2.26 -10.36
CA LYS A 232 -24.01 2.61 -10.80
C LYS A 232 -24.67 3.54 -9.79
N GLU A 233 -25.70 4.26 -10.21
CA GLU A 233 -26.59 4.94 -9.29
C GLU A 233 -27.37 3.89 -8.48
N LEU A 234 -27.08 3.79 -7.17
CA LEU A 234 -27.64 2.75 -6.30
C LEU A 234 -29.06 3.13 -5.85
N THR A 235 -30.02 2.28 -6.15
CA THR A 235 -31.42 2.34 -5.71
C THR A 235 -31.66 1.47 -4.47
N THR A 236 -32.87 1.51 -3.91
CA THR A 236 -33.23 0.68 -2.74
C THR A 236 -33.05 -0.82 -2.99
N THR A 237 -33.40 -1.30 -4.20
CA THR A 237 -33.24 -2.72 -4.56
C THR A 237 -31.77 -3.11 -4.67
N ASP A 238 -30.91 -2.19 -5.12
CA ASP A 238 -29.47 -2.42 -5.24
C ASP A 238 -28.81 -2.64 -3.88
N TRP A 239 -29.35 -2.09 -2.78
CA TRP A 239 -28.82 -2.31 -1.44
C TRP A 239 -29.04 -3.74 -0.93
N GLU A 240 -30.21 -4.31 -1.18
CA GLU A 240 -30.49 -5.70 -0.82
C GLU A 240 -29.64 -6.66 -1.65
N GLU A 241 -29.48 -6.38 -2.95
CA GLU A 241 -28.56 -7.13 -3.82
C GLU A 241 -27.12 -7.05 -3.33
N LEU A 242 -26.66 -5.87 -2.90
CA LEU A 242 -25.32 -5.68 -2.36
C LEU A 242 -25.13 -6.44 -1.04
N LYS A 243 -26.14 -6.48 -0.17
CA LYS A 243 -26.11 -7.26 1.07
C LYS A 243 -26.02 -8.76 0.79
N LEU A 244 -26.79 -9.26 -0.18
CA LEU A 244 -26.71 -10.65 -0.64
C LEU A 244 -25.35 -10.94 -1.29
N TRP A 245 -24.78 -9.98 -2.01
CA TRP A 245 -23.47 -10.10 -2.62
C TRP A 245 -22.38 -10.30 -1.56
N PHE A 246 -22.33 -9.46 -0.51
CA PHE A 246 -21.36 -9.63 0.58
C PHE A 246 -21.52 -10.95 1.34
N ASN A 247 -22.74 -11.46 1.45
CA ASN A 247 -22.99 -12.74 2.11
C ASN A 247 -22.64 -13.97 1.26
N SER A 248 -22.63 -13.84 -0.06
CA SER A 248 -22.39 -14.94 -1.01
C SER A 248 -20.95 -15.06 -1.48
N ARG A 249 -20.11 -14.05 -1.22
CA ARG A 249 -18.70 -14.00 -1.66
C ARG A 249 -17.76 -14.10 -0.46
N ASP A 250 -16.57 -14.64 -0.69
CA ASP A 250 -15.47 -14.52 0.28
C ASP A 250 -14.90 -13.10 0.23
N PHE A 251 -15.60 -12.16 0.84
CA PHE A 251 -15.23 -10.76 1.01
C PHE A 251 -15.48 -10.36 2.47
N ARG A 252 -14.93 -9.22 2.90
CA ARG A 252 -15.29 -8.66 4.20
C ARG A 252 -16.81 -8.49 4.29
N LYS A 253 -17.39 -8.96 5.39
CA LYS A 253 -18.83 -8.87 5.61
C LYS A 253 -19.19 -7.50 6.14
N TYR A 254 -20.27 -6.95 5.59
CA TYR A 254 -20.86 -5.67 5.99
C TYR A 254 -22.35 -5.90 6.21
N ASP A 255 -22.84 -5.48 7.37
CA ASP A 255 -24.22 -5.68 7.82
C ASP A 255 -25.03 -4.39 7.81
#